data_AF-A0AAD3R4Z4-F1
#
_entry.id   AF-A0AAD3R4Z4-F1
#
_cell.length_a   1.000
_cell.length_b   1.000
_cell.length_c   1.000
_cell.angle_alpha   90.00
_cell.angle_beta   90.00
_cell.angle_gamma   90.00
#
_symmetry.space_group_name_H-M   'P 1'
#
loop_
_entity.id
_entity.type
_entity.pdbx_description
1 polymer ?
#
loop_
_entity_poly.entity_id
_entity_poly.type
_entity_poly.pdbx_seq_one_letter_code
_entity_poly.pdbx_strand_id
1 'polypeptide(L)'
;MNIVIVFAIPCYMASLVCSAPLPEGSTLVEDPQFQEILLMSRSLVQKILLSIPDTHKSCIYTEGLQLNSSENAKLATMATIINIPSAPALRAVSESVTLKTSLTQMSEGLRLHQDLLSSVSQKLQSKDKVTELMADIRDLTIQVNKMLKMVQKEAVVQPSPTPVALNLPGEYEVQVAAHLTLVQLQSFGQDAVRLLRSLDQSNEEAKN
;
A
#
# COMPACT_ATOMS: atom_id res chain seq x y z
N MET A 1 54.69 -2.40 63.19
CA MET A 1 53.34 -2.76 62.75
C MET A 1 52.75 -1.53 62.09
N ASN A 2 52.73 -1.44 60.75
CA ASN A 2 51.66 -1.95 59.86
C ASN A 2 50.34 -1.21 60.19
N ILE A 3 49.71 -0.38 59.35
CA ILE A 3 49.39 -0.52 57.92
C ILE A 3 48.96 0.84 57.34
N VAL A 4 49.29 1.09 56.07
CA VAL A 4 48.76 2.16 55.20
C VAL A 4 47.49 1.65 54.51
N ILE A 5 46.39 2.41 54.49
CA ILE A 5 45.33 2.20 53.47
C ILE A 5 44.78 3.55 52.98
N VAL A 6 45.16 3.86 51.74
CA VAL A 6 44.53 4.83 50.84
C VAL A 6 43.26 4.17 50.30
N PHE A 7 42.09 4.79 50.46
CA PHE A 7 40.89 4.41 49.72
C PHE A 7 40.54 5.53 48.73
N ALA A 8 40.78 5.21 47.46
CA ALA A 8 40.29 5.96 46.31
C ALA A 8 38.76 5.93 46.29
N ILE A 9 38.15 7.10 46.10
CA ILE A 9 36.71 7.25 45.90
C ILE A 9 36.44 7.02 44.40
N PRO A 10 35.73 5.97 43.98
CA PRO A 10 35.31 5.82 42.60
C PRO A 10 34.09 6.71 42.36
N CYS A 11 34.22 7.71 41.48
CA CYS A 11 33.10 8.47 40.95
C CYS A 11 32.20 7.54 40.13
N TYR A 12 31.06 7.15 40.70
CA TYR A 12 29.99 6.45 40.01
C TYR A 12 29.32 7.44 39.04
N MET A 13 29.71 7.40 37.76
CA MET A 13 28.99 8.09 36.70
C MET A 13 27.72 7.28 36.39
N ALA A 14 26.59 7.68 37.01
CA ALA A 14 25.27 7.21 36.61
C ALA A 14 24.91 7.87 35.27
N SER A 15 25.18 7.17 34.17
CA SER A 15 24.61 7.51 32.87
C SER A 15 23.11 7.20 32.89
N LEU A 16 22.31 8.23 33.17
CA LEU A 16 20.88 8.21 32.87
C LEU A 16 20.73 8.18 31.35
N VAL A 17 20.50 6.99 30.81
CA VAL A 17 19.99 6.83 29.45
C VAL A 17 18.58 7.42 29.46
N CYS A 18 18.44 8.65 28.97
CA CYS A 18 17.13 9.16 28.57
C CYS A 18 16.69 8.36 27.35
N SER A 19 15.88 7.32 27.57
CA SER A 19 15.06 6.75 26.52
C SER A 19 14.16 7.87 26.01
N ALA A 20 14.43 8.34 24.78
CA ALA A 20 13.55 9.27 24.09
C ALA A 20 12.16 8.61 23.96
N PRO A 21 11.05 9.35 24.16
CA PRO A 21 9.72 8.79 23.98
C PRO A 21 9.60 8.28 22.54
N LEU A 22 9.30 6.98 22.40
CA LEU A 22 8.98 6.39 21.10
C LEU A 22 7.83 7.19 20.47
N PRO A 23 7.88 7.45 19.15
CA PRO A 23 6.80 8.14 18.48
C PRO A 23 5.48 7.40 18.73
N GLU A 24 4.41 8.13 19.06
CA GLU A 24 3.07 7.63 19.45
C GLU A 24 2.44 6.59 18.49
N GLY A 25 3.06 6.32 17.34
CA GLY A 25 2.66 5.26 16.42
C GLY A 25 3.00 3.84 16.88
N SER A 26 3.98 3.63 17.76
CA SER A 26 4.38 2.27 18.17
C SER A 26 3.32 1.58 19.03
N THR A 27 2.65 2.32 19.93
CA THR A 27 1.64 1.76 20.84
C THR A 27 0.33 1.40 20.15
N LEU A 28 -0.01 2.06 19.04
CA LEU A 28 -1.22 1.75 18.26
C LEU A 28 -1.06 0.50 17.39
N VAL A 29 0.16 0.22 16.93
CA VAL A 29 0.44 -1.00 16.17
C VAL A 29 0.36 -2.23 17.09
N GLU A 30 0.60 -2.08 18.40
CA GLU A 30 0.44 -3.15 19.40
C GLU A 30 -1.04 -3.48 19.71
N ASP A 31 -1.98 -2.67 19.24
CA ASP A 31 -3.41 -2.89 19.50
C ASP A 31 -3.91 -4.20 18.82
N PRO A 32 -4.55 -5.12 19.57
CA PRO A 32 -4.99 -6.40 19.00
C PRO A 32 -5.98 -6.26 17.84
N GLN A 33 -6.86 -5.26 17.88
CA GLN A 33 -7.80 -5.00 16.80
C GLN A 33 -7.06 -4.46 15.57
N PHE A 34 -6.03 -3.64 15.75
CA PHE A 34 -5.17 -3.19 14.65
C PHE A 34 -4.47 -4.37 13.97
N GLN A 35 -3.91 -5.29 14.76
CA GLN A 35 -3.24 -6.49 14.23
C GLN A 35 -4.20 -7.43 13.48
N GLU A 36 -5.43 -7.61 13.95
CA GLU A 36 -6.44 -8.39 13.21
C GLU A 36 -6.75 -7.75 11.84
N ILE A 37 -6.98 -6.43 11.81
CA ILE A 37 -7.25 -5.71 10.56
C ILE A 37 -6.03 -5.77 9.63
N LEU A 38 -4.82 -5.72 10.17
CA LEU A 38 -3.56 -5.85 9.43
C LEU A 38 -3.45 -7.23 8.75
N LEU A 39 -3.73 -8.32 9.47
CA LEU A 39 -3.73 -9.67 8.93
C LEU A 39 -4.77 -9.84 7.80
N MET A 40 -5.98 -9.33 8.01
CA MET A 40 -7.03 -9.34 6.98
C MET A 40 -6.61 -8.53 5.74
N SER A 41 -6.00 -7.37 5.94
CA SER A 41 -5.50 -6.53 4.85
C SER A 41 -4.41 -7.26 4.04
N ARG A 42 -3.51 -8.00 4.70
CA ARG A 42 -2.48 -8.80 4.02
C ARG A 42 -3.08 -9.90 3.16
N SER A 43 -4.05 -10.64 3.70
CA SER A 43 -4.76 -11.68 2.95
C SER A 43 -5.46 -11.11 1.71
N LEU A 44 -6.13 -9.96 1.85
CA LEU A 44 -6.78 -9.28 0.74
C LEU A 44 -5.79 -8.79 -0.32
N VAL A 45 -4.66 -8.18 0.06
CA VAL A 45 -3.62 -7.79 -0.91
C VAL A 45 -3.09 -9.00 -1.67
N GLN A 46 -2.84 -10.12 -0.98
CA GLN A 46 -2.40 -11.36 -1.64
C GLN A 46 -3.46 -11.88 -2.62
N LYS A 47 -4.74 -11.88 -2.22
CA LYS A 47 -5.85 -12.27 -3.09
C LYS A 47 -5.91 -11.42 -4.36
N ILE A 48 -5.81 -10.10 -4.21
CA ILE A 48 -5.75 -9.14 -5.34
C ILE A 48 -4.58 -9.46 -6.26
N LEU A 49 -3.37 -9.66 -5.72
CA LEU A 49 -2.18 -9.95 -6.53
C LEU A 49 -2.31 -11.28 -7.29
N LEU A 50 -2.94 -12.29 -6.67
CA LEU A 50 -3.18 -13.60 -7.29
C LEU A 50 -4.27 -13.56 -8.37
N SER A 51 -5.25 -12.64 -8.28
CA SER A 51 -6.33 -12.54 -9.27
C SER A 51 -5.97 -11.67 -10.48
N ILE A 52 -4.91 -10.86 -10.42
CA ILE A 52 -4.47 -10.01 -11.54
C ILE A 52 -4.17 -10.81 -12.82
N PRO A 53 -3.39 -11.92 -12.80
CA PRO A 53 -3.11 -12.69 -14.01
C PRO A 53 -4.36 -13.24 -14.70
N ASP A 54 -5.29 -13.80 -13.92
CA ASP A 54 -6.54 -14.34 -14.45
C ASP A 54 -7.45 -13.22 -14.95
N THR A 55 -7.48 -12.09 -14.26
CA THR A 55 -8.21 -10.89 -14.71
C THR A 55 -7.66 -10.38 -16.03
N HIS A 56 -6.33 -10.24 -16.14
CA HIS A 56 -5.64 -9.80 -17.36
C HIS A 56 -5.99 -10.71 -18.54
N LYS A 57 -5.84 -12.04 -18.36
CA LYS A 57 -6.16 -13.04 -19.39
C LYS A 57 -7.63 -13.00 -19.83
N SER A 58 -8.54 -12.64 -18.92
CA SER A 58 -9.99 -12.61 -19.21
C SER A 58 -10.45 -11.42 -20.04
N CYS A 59 -9.71 -10.30 -20.02
CA CYS A 59 -10.18 -9.04 -20.61
C CYS A 59 -9.18 -8.40 -21.60
N ILE A 60 -7.97 -8.94 -21.74
CA ILE A 60 -6.94 -8.44 -22.65
C ILE A 60 -6.57 -9.54 -23.64
N TYR A 61 -6.77 -9.27 -24.93
CA TYR A 61 -6.48 -10.18 -26.05
C TYR A 61 -5.55 -9.55 -27.09
N THR A 62 -5.21 -8.27 -26.94
CA THR A 62 -4.22 -7.60 -27.77
C THR A 62 -2.85 -8.23 -27.58
N GLU A 63 -2.26 -8.68 -28.68
CA GLU A 63 -0.91 -9.26 -28.67
C GLU A 63 0.13 -8.24 -28.19
N GLY A 64 1.12 -8.71 -27.42
CA GLY A 64 2.19 -7.88 -26.88
C GLY A 64 1.89 -7.19 -25.54
N LEU A 65 0.63 -7.15 -25.08
CA LEU A 65 0.28 -6.63 -23.75
C LEU A 65 0.48 -7.71 -22.68
N GLN A 66 1.70 -7.83 -22.16
CA GLN A 66 2.10 -8.87 -21.21
C GLN A 66 2.39 -8.30 -19.81
N LEU A 67 1.82 -8.93 -18.78
CA LEU A 67 2.20 -8.63 -17.40
C LEU A 67 3.71 -8.89 -17.20
N ASN A 68 4.38 -8.06 -16.40
CA ASN A 68 5.81 -8.16 -16.08
C ASN A 68 6.79 -8.05 -17.27
N SER A 69 6.34 -7.58 -18.44
CA SER A 69 7.23 -7.33 -19.57
C SER A 69 7.99 -6.01 -19.42
N SER A 70 9.27 -6.00 -19.77
CA SER A 70 10.05 -4.76 -19.90
C SER A 70 9.51 -3.83 -20.99
N GLU A 71 8.75 -4.38 -21.94
CA GLU A 71 8.10 -3.64 -23.02
C GLU A 71 7.02 -2.68 -22.50
N ASN A 72 6.48 -2.90 -21.30
CA ASN A 72 5.46 -2.04 -20.71
C ASN A 72 5.96 -0.60 -20.52
N ALA A 73 7.28 -0.39 -20.36
CA ALA A 73 7.87 0.95 -20.31
C ALA A 73 7.66 1.74 -21.62
N LYS A 74 7.55 1.06 -22.76
CA LYS A 74 7.31 1.70 -24.07
C LYS A 74 5.89 2.26 -24.20
N LEU A 75 4.97 1.86 -23.32
CA LEU A 75 3.61 2.37 -23.29
C LEU A 75 3.45 3.68 -22.48
N ALA A 76 4.53 4.24 -21.92
CA ALA A 76 4.47 5.46 -21.12
C ALA A 76 3.87 6.67 -21.87
N THR A 77 4.22 6.84 -23.15
CA THR A 77 3.61 7.87 -24.00
C THR A 77 2.11 7.63 -24.17
N MET A 78 1.70 6.38 -24.37
CA MET A 78 0.28 6.02 -24.50
C MET A 78 -0.49 6.23 -23.20
N ALA A 79 0.11 5.91 -22.05
CA ALA A 79 -0.47 6.19 -20.74
C ALA A 79 -0.79 7.68 -20.56
N THR A 80 0.09 8.55 -21.07
CA THR A 80 -0.09 10.01 -21.06
C THR A 80 -1.24 10.44 -22.00
N ILE A 81 -1.30 9.88 -23.21
CA ILE A 81 -2.36 10.18 -24.19
C ILE A 81 -3.76 9.75 -23.69
N ILE A 82 -3.83 8.58 -23.04
CA ILE A 82 -5.05 8.04 -22.43
C ILE A 82 -5.39 8.79 -21.13
N ASN A 83 -4.45 9.55 -20.57
CA ASN A 83 -4.58 10.30 -19.33
C ASN A 83 -4.70 9.40 -18.09
N ILE A 84 -3.89 8.34 -18.04
CA ILE A 84 -3.82 7.42 -16.89
C ILE A 84 -2.98 8.07 -15.79
N PRO A 85 -3.56 8.44 -14.64
CA PRO A 85 -2.81 8.95 -13.49
C PRO A 85 -1.86 7.90 -12.91
N SER A 86 -0.77 8.38 -12.31
CA SER A 86 0.14 7.54 -11.53
C SER A 86 -0.40 7.31 -10.12
N ALA A 87 -0.30 6.08 -9.63
CA ALA A 87 -0.61 5.77 -8.23
C ALA A 87 0.35 6.50 -7.27
N PRO A 88 -0.11 6.89 -6.06
CA PRO A 88 0.77 7.40 -5.02
C PRO A 88 1.82 6.35 -4.65
N ALA A 89 3.05 6.81 -4.43
CA ALA A 89 4.14 5.92 -4.02
C ALA A 89 3.96 5.47 -2.58
N LEU A 90 3.84 4.16 -2.36
CA LEU A 90 3.82 3.58 -1.02
C LEU A 90 5.24 3.39 -0.51
N ARG A 91 5.50 3.94 0.67
CA ARG A 91 6.77 3.76 1.39
C ARG A 91 6.50 3.17 2.75
N ALA A 92 7.42 2.31 3.20
CA ALA A 92 7.42 1.80 4.56
C ALA A 92 7.54 2.98 5.54
N VAL A 93 6.98 2.78 6.74
CA VAL A 93 7.04 3.78 7.81
C VAL A 93 8.51 4.01 8.18
N SER A 94 8.89 5.27 8.30
CA SER A 94 10.24 5.71 8.63
C SER A 94 10.17 7.03 9.39
N GLU A 95 11.31 7.56 9.85
CA GLU A 95 11.38 8.89 10.49
C GLU A 95 10.74 10.00 9.64
N SER A 96 10.80 9.86 8.30
CA SER A 96 10.28 10.84 7.34
C SER A 96 8.86 10.53 6.83
N VAL A 97 8.34 9.33 7.08
CA VAL A 97 7.05 8.86 6.55
C VAL A 97 6.23 8.26 7.68
N THR A 98 5.17 8.97 8.07
CA THR A 98 4.29 8.54 9.17
C THR A 98 3.35 7.42 8.75
N LEU A 99 2.90 6.61 9.72
CA LEU A 99 1.86 5.58 9.53
C LEU A 99 0.58 6.16 8.90
N LYS A 100 0.14 7.34 9.37
CA LYS A 100 -1.01 8.06 8.81
C LYS A 100 -0.80 8.33 7.33
N THR A 101 0.35 8.89 6.96
CA THR A 101 0.69 9.21 5.57
C THR A 101 0.68 7.96 4.70
N SER A 102 1.31 6.87 5.13
CA SER A 102 1.34 5.62 4.36
C SER A 102 -0.06 5.01 4.18
N LEU A 103 -0.89 4.99 5.23
CA LEU A 103 -2.27 4.48 5.14
C LEU A 103 -3.16 5.37 4.27
N THR A 104 -2.97 6.69 4.30
CA THR A 104 -3.67 7.63 3.40
C THR A 104 -3.29 7.36 1.95
N GLN A 105 -1.99 7.30 1.63
CA GLN A 105 -1.52 6.98 0.28
C GLN A 105 -2.01 5.61 -0.18
N MET A 106 -2.06 4.62 0.72
CA MET A 106 -2.61 3.30 0.41
C MET A 106 -4.09 3.38 0.05
N SER A 107 -4.91 4.08 0.83
CA SER A 107 -6.33 4.27 0.55
C SER A 107 -6.58 5.03 -0.77
N GLU A 108 -5.83 6.11 -1.01
CA GLU A 108 -5.90 6.89 -2.25
C GLU A 108 -5.52 6.06 -3.49
N GLY A 109 -4.44 5.28 -3.39
CA GLY A 109 -4.03 4.39 -4.48
C GLY A 109 -5.06 3.30 -4.75
N LEU A 110 -5.61 2.65 -3.72
CA LEU A 110 -6.66 1.63 -3.92
C LEU A 110 -7.90 2.22 -4.59
N ARG A 111 -8.31 3.42 -4.16
CA ARG A 111 -9.43 4.14 -4.77
C ARG A 111 -9.16 4.48 -6.24
N LEU A 112 -7.97 4.98 -6.54
CA LEU A 112 -7.57 5.28 -7.92
C LEU A 112 -7.71 4.05 -8.82
N HIS A 113 -7.23 2.89 -8.37
CA HIS A 113 -7.34 1.66 -9.16
C HIS A 113 -8.80 1.21 -9.34
N GLN A 114 -9.68 1.41 -8.34
CA GLN A 114 -11.12 1.16 -8.53
C GLN A 114 -11.72 2.08 -9.59
N ASP A 115 -11.38 3.38 -9.56
CA ASP A 115 -11.92 4.36 -10.51
C ASP A 115 -11.43 4.06 -11.94
N LEU A 116 -10.16 3.67 -12.09
CA LEU A 116 -9.59 3.22 -13.36
C LEU A 116 -10.26 1.96 -13.88
N LEU A 117 -10.36 0.91 -13.06
CA LEU A 117 -11.00 -0.35 -13.42
C LEU A 117 -12.48 -0.16 -13.76
N SER A 118 -13.18 0.70 -13.02
CA SER A 118 -14.58 1.05 -13.31
C SER A 118 -14.70 1.70 -14.69
N SER A 119 -13.84 2.68 -14.99
CA SER A 119 -13.84 3.40 -16.27
C SER A 119 -13.60 2.47 -17.47
N VAL A 120 -12.65 1.53 -17.37
CA VAL A 120 -12.37 0.59 -18.46
C VAL A 120 -13.42 -0.53 -18.52
N SER A 121 -13.94 -1.01 -17.39
CA SER A 121 -14.92 -2.11 -17.34
C SER A 121 -16.19 -1.79 -18.11
N GLN A 122 -16.59 -0.52 -18.20
CA GLN A 122 -17.77 -0.12 -18.97
C GLN A 122 -17.64 -0.47 -20.46
N LYS A 123 -16.40 -0.47 -20.98
CA LYS A 123 -16.08 -0.67 -22.40
C LYS A 123 -15.50 -2.04 -22.73
N LEU A 124 -15.14 -2.85 -21.73
CA LEU A 124 -14.63 -4.20 -21.94
C LEU A 124 -15.75 -5.19 -22.30
N GLN A 125 -15.43 -6.17 -23.15
CA GLN A 125 -16.36 -7.25 -23.49
C GLN A 125 -16.61 -8.20 -22.31
N SER A 126 -15.55 -8.52 -21.57
CA SER A 126 -15.58 -9.36 -20.36
C SER A 126 -15.36 -8.51 -19.11
N LYS A 127 -16.30 -8.57 -18.16
CA LYS A 127 -16.32 -7.70 -16.97
C LYS A 127 -16.32 -8.46 -15.65
N ASP A 128 -16.56 -9.76 -15.66
CA ASP A 128 -16.80 -10.54 -14.44
C ASP A 128 -15.58 -10.53 -13.53
N LYS A 129 -14.40 -10.89 -14.07
CA LYS A 129 -13.15 -10.87 -13.31
C LYS A 129 -12.70 -9.48 -12.89
N VAL A 130 -12.97 -8.47 -13.71
CA VAL A 130 -12.71 -7.07 -13.35
C VAL A 130 -13.61 -6.65 -12.18
N THR A 131 -14.86 -7.11 -12.15
CA THR A 131 -15.83 -6.82 -11.08
C THR A 131 -15.45 -7.52 -9.78
N GLU A 132 -15.05 -8.80 -9.85
CA GLU A 132 -14.49 -9.54 -8.71
C GLU A 132 -13.27 -8.83 -8.14
N LEU A 133 -12.32 -8.44 -8.99
CA LEU A 133 -11.11 -7.71 -8.58
C LEU A 133 -11.47 -6.36 -7.93
N MET A 134 -12.41 -5.60 -8.49
CA MET A 134 -12.87 -4.33 -7.90
C MET A 134 -13.53 -4.54 -6.53
N ALA A 135 -14.23 -5.65 -6.31
CA ALA A 135 -14.79 -5.99 -5.01
C ALA A 135 -13.69 -6.27 -3.98
N ASP A 136 -12.68 -7.06 -4.35
CA ASP A 136 -11.53 -7.34 -3.48
C ASP A 136 -10.77 -6.06 -3.10
N ILE A 137 -10.54 -5.16 -4.07
CA ILE A 137 -9.92 -3.84 -3.80
C ILE A 137 -10.80 -3.02 -2.86
N ARG A 138 -12.13 -3.08 -2.98
CA ARG A 138 -13.07 -2.38 -2.09
C ARG A 138 -13.00 -2.89 -0.67
N ASP A 139 -12.98 -4.20 -0.49
CA ASP A 139 -12.85 -4.82 0.83
C ASP A 139 -11.53 -4.40 1.48
N LEU A 140 -10.43 -4.37 0.72
CA LEU A 140 -9.15 -3.87 1.21
C LEU A 140 -9.21 -2.39 1.60
N THR A 141 -9.80 -1.53 0.76
CA THR A 141 -9.99 -0.10 1.06
C THR A 141 -10.76 0.09 2.37
N ILE A 142 -11.77 -0.74 2.64
CA ILE A 142 -12.53 -0.70 3.90
C ILE A 142 -11.60 -1.01 5.08
N GLN A 143 -10.77 -2.05 5.00
CA GLN A 143 -9.84 -2.39 6.09
C GLN A 143 -8.78 -1.30 6.32
N VAL A 144 -8.19 -0.77 5.25
CA VAL A 144 -7.23 0.34 5.33
C VAL A 144 -7.86 1.57 5.98
N ASN A 145 -9.10 1.90 5.62
CA ASN A 145 -9.81 3.02 6.23
C ASN A 145 -10.14 2.79 7.72
N LYS A 146 -10.35 1.54 8.16
CA LYS A 146 -10.47 1.23 9.59
C LYS A 146 -9.16 1.49 10.33
N MET A 147 -8.03 1.01 9.82
CA MET A 147 -6.71 1.31 10.39
C MET A 147 -6.46 2.82 10.44
N LEU A 148 -6.78 3.52 9.35
CA LEU A 148 -6.61 4.97 9.27
C LEU A 148 -7.46 5.72 10.31
N LYS A 149 -8.68 5.26 10.60
CA LYS A 149 -9.52 5.82 11.69
C LYS A 149 -8.94 5.60 13.07
N MET A 150 -8.26 4.47 13.31
CA MET A 150 -7.59 4.21 14.59
C MET A 150 -6.39 5.14 14.79
N VAL A 151 -5.70 5.51 13.71
CA VAL A 151 -4.54 6.41 13.73
C VAL A 151 -4.95 7.89 13.77
N GLN A 152 -6.12 8.25 13.22
CA GLN A 152 -6.62 9.62 13.23
C GLN A 152 -7.48 9.89 14.47
N LYS A 153 -6.90 10.61 15.46
CA LYS A 153 -7.63 11.12 16.64
C LYS A 153 -8.71 12.17 16.29
N GLU A 154 -8.70 12.73 15.07
CA GLU A 154 -9.66 13.72 14.57
C GLU A 154 -10.17 13.35 13.18
N ALA A 155 -11.46 13.60 12.91
CA ALA A 155 -12.09 13.32 11.63
C ALA A 155 -11.61 14.31 10.55
N VAL A 156 -10.59 13.94 9.78
CA VAL A 156 -10.23 14.70 8.58
C VAL A 156 -11.18 14.33 7.46
N VAL A 157 -11.86 15.33 6.90
CA VAL A 157 -12.67 15.20 5.69
C VAL A 157 -11.75 14.74 4.57
N GLN A 158 -11.94 13.51 4.09
CA GLN A 158 -11.24 13.06 2.89
C GLN A 158 -11.73 13.91 1.70
N PRO A 159 -10.82 14.44 0.87
CA PRO A 159 -11.21 15.20 -0.31
C PRO A 159 -12.14 14.36 -1.20
N SER A 160 -13.12 15.02 -1.80
CA SER A 160 -14.03 14.38 -2.74
C SER A 160 -13.23 13.77 -3.90
N PRO A 161 -13.58 12.55 -4.36
CA PRO A 161 -12.91 11.93 -5.49
C PRO A 161 -12.96 12.89 -6.68
N THR A 162 -11.80 13.15 -7.28
CA THR A 162 -11.77 13.75 -8.61
C THR A 162 -12.06 12.63 -9.60
N PRO A 163 -13.12 12.71 -10.42
CA PRO A 163 -13.44 11.67 -11.38
C PRO A 163 -12.25 11.43 -12.32
N VAL A 164 -11.84 10.17 -12.47
CA VAL A 164 -10.81 9.81 -13.45
C VAL A 164 -11.45 9.83 -14.83
N ALA A 165 -11.01 10.77 -15.68
CA ALA A 165 -11.48 10.90 -17.05
C ALA A 165 -10.42 10.35 -18.01
N LEU A 166 -10.63 9.11 -18.47
CA LEU A 166 -9.75 8.46 -19.45
C LEU A 166 -10.16 8.78 -20.89
N ASN A 167 -9.17 9.05 -21.74
CA ASN A 167 -9.37 9.22 -23.17
C ASN A 167 -9.33 7.84 -23.87
N LEU A 168 -10.50 7.26 -24.12
CA LEU A 168 -10.67 5.90 -24.63
C LEU A 168 -11.48 5.92 -25.95
N PRO A 169 -10.88 6.38 -27.07
CA PRO A 169 -11.57 6.51 -28.36
C PRO A 169 -11.86 5.16 -29.03
N GLY A 170 -11.02 4.15 -28.80
CA GLY A 170 -11.14 2.84 -29.42
C GLY A 170 -10.87 1.68 -28.46
N GLU A 171 -11.03 0.48 -29.01
CA GLU A 171 -10.84 -0.80 -28.31
C GLU A 171 -9.40 -1.03 -27.88
N TYR A 172 -8.43 -0.59 -28.69
CA TYR A 172 -7.02 -0.70 -28.36
C TYR A 172 -6.68 0.15 -27.12
N GLU A 173 -7.13 1.41 -27.06
CA GLU A 173 -6.91 2.28 -25.90
C GLU A 173 -7.58 1.73 -24.64
N VAL A 174 -8.76 1.12 -24.77
CA VAL A 174 -9.43 0.42 -23.66
C VAL A 174 -8.56 -0.74 -23.14
N GLN A 175 -8.01 -1.57 -24.02
CA GLN A 175 -7.16 -2.69 -23.62
C GLN A 175 -5.82 -2.23 -23.04
N VAL A 176 -5.20 -1.19 -23.61
CA VAL A 176 -3.98 -0.59 -23.05
C VAL A 176 -4.25 0.02 -21.68
N ALA A 177 -5.37 0.72 -21.50
CA ALA A 177 -5.75 1.28 -20.21
C ALA A 177 -5.98 0.20 -19.16
N ALA A 178 -6.71 -0.85 -19.50
CA ALA A 178 -6.92 -2.01 -18.62
C ALA A 178 -5.59 -2.67 -18.27
N HIS A 179 -4.74 -2.91 -19.27
CA HIS A 179 -3.42 -3.52 -19.09
C HIS A 179 -2.53 -2.71 -18.15
N LEU A 180 -2.37 -1.42 -18.41
CA LEU A 180 -1.52 -0.53 -17.59
C LEU A 180 -2.09 -0.34 -16.19
N THR A 181 -3.41 -0.33 -16.02
CA THR A 181 -4.05 -0.31 -14.70
C THR A 181 -3.70 -1.56 -13.90
N LEU A 182 -3.75 -2.74 -14.51
CA LEU A 182 -3.38 -4.00 -13.86
C LEU A 182 -1.88 -4.09 -13.54
N VAL A 183 -1.01 -3.58 -14.42
CA VAL A 183 0.44 -3.48 -14.16
C VAL A 183 0.74 -2.52 -13.00
N GLN A 184 0.09 -1.36 -12.97
CA GLN A 184 0.21 -0.40 -11.87
C GLN A 184 -0.29 -1.00 -10.55
N LEU A 185 -1.45 -1.67 -10.58
CA LEU A 185 -2.03 -2.34 -9.41
C LEU A 185 -1.13 -3.44 -8.87
N GLN A 186 -0.49 -4.22 -9.74
CA GLN A 186 0.46 -5.25 -9.33
C GLN A 186 1.65 -4.63 -8.60
N SER A 187 2.26 -3.59 -9.16
CA SER A 187 3.40 -2.90 -8.54
C SER A 187 3.00 -2.28 -7.20
N PHE A 188 1.87 -1.56 -7.18
CA PHE A 188 1.32 -0.95 -5.98
C PHE A 188 0.97 -1.99 -4.90
N GLY A 189 0.41 -3.14 -5.30
CA GLY A 189 0.09 -4.24 -4.40
C GLY A 189 1.35 -4.85 -3.76
N GLN A 190 2.46 -4.97 -4.50
CA GLN A 190 3.73 -5.42 -3.93
C GLN A 190 4.27 -4.43 -2.90
N ASP A 191 4.16 -3.13 -3.16
CA ASP A 191 4.55 -2.11 -2.18
C ASP A 191 3.61 -2.10 -0.96
N ALA A 192 2.31 -2.37 -1.15
CA ALA A 192 1.37 -2.57 -0.06
C ALA A 192 1.75 -3.79 0.80
N VAL A 193 2.16 -4.92 0.21
CA VAL A 193 2.68 -6.07 0.97
C VAL A 193 3.87 -5.65 1.83
N ARG A 194 4.82 -4.88 1.27
CA ARG A 194 5.99 -4.40 1.99
C ARG A 194 5.61 -3.48 3.15
N LEU A 195 4.69 -2.54 2.91
CA LEU A 195 4.15 -1.64 3.92
C LEU A 195 3.50 -2.43 5.05
N LEU A 196 2.52 -3.28 4.75
CA LEU A 196 1.79 -4.05 5.78
C LEU A 196 2.73 -4.97 6.57
N ARG A 197 3.73 -5.57 5.92
CA ARG A 197 4.75 -6.37 6.62
C ARG A 197 5.61 -5.54 7.58
N SER A 198 5.88 -4.26 7.27
CA SER A 198 6.62 -3.38 8.18
C SER A 198 5.83 -2.97 9.43
N LEU A 199 4.51 -3.19 9.42
CA LEU A 199 3.62 -2.94 10.56
C LEU A 199 3.38 -4.20 11.41
N ASP A 200 3.87 -5.35 10.94
CA ASP A 200 3.67 -6.63 11.62
C ASP A 200 4.78 -6.82 12.66
N GLN A 201 4.39 -6.89 13.93
CA GLN A 201 5.29 -7.03 15.06
C GLN A 201 5.75 -8.48 15.29
N SER A 202 5.13 -9.46 14.63
CA SER A 202 5.56 -10.87 14.74
C SER A 202 6.99 -11.13 14.24
N ASN A 203 7.62 -10.17 13.55
CA ASN A 203 9.03 -10.24 13.13
C ASN A 203 10.04 -9.72 14.16
N GLU A 204 9.62 -8.98 15.18
CA GLU A 204 10.52 -8.44 16.22
C GLU A 204 10.82 -9.48 17.31
N GLU A 205 9.89 -10.39 17.60
CA GLU A 205 10.08 -11.46 18.60
C GLU A 205 11.10 -12.54 18.17
N ALA A 206 11.44 -12.63 16.89
CA ALA A 206 12.42 -13.61 16.39
C ALA A 206 13.89 -13.16 16.53
N LYS A 207 14.14 -12.00 17.16
CA LYS A 207 15.50 -11.41 17.31
C LYS A 207 15.95 -11.15 18.74
N ASN A 208 15.18 -11.53 19.76
CA ASN A 208 15.59 -11.44 21.16
C ASN A 208 15.83 -12.82 21.80
#